data_AF-A0A2S0KJ54-F1
#
_entry.id   AF-A0A2S0KJ54-F1
#
_cell.length_a   1.000
_cell.length_b   1.000
_cell.length_c   1.000
_cell.angle_alpha   90.00
_cell.angle_beta   90.00
_cell.angle_gamma   90.00
#
_symmetry.space_group_name_H-M   'P 1'
#
loop_
_entity.id
_entity.type
_entity.pdbx_description
1 polymer ?
#
loop_
_entity_poly.entity_id
_entity_poly.type
_entity_poly.pdbx_seq_one_letter_code
_entity_poly.pdbx_strand_id
1 'polypeptide(L)'
;MFGIDFAEIAQSIAQVLAVGLLLGAGLPALFAVGMRCIARAEGGPDATGAVVAPKPGLKLVGYALYALVAIVILLGILWITRQTIYHHLDIQIFPAGAYK
;
A
#
# COMPACT_ATOMS: atom_id res chain seq x y z
N MET A 1 13.18 18.28 -39.21
CA MET A 1 12.07 18.36 -38.23
C MET A 1 11.65 16.95 -37.85
N PHE A 2 12.47 16.27 -37.04
CA PHE A 2 12.14 15.10 -36.21
C PHE A 2 13.43 14.72 -35.46
N GLY A 3 13.70 15.41 -34.35
CA GLY A 3 14.74 15.02 -33.41
C GLY A 3 14.06 14.18 -32.35
N ILE A 4 14.22 12.86 -32.39
CA ILE A 4 13.79 12.03 -31.26
C ILE A 4 14.88 12.16 -30.20
N ASP A 5 14.56 12.86 -29.12
CA ASP A 5 15.42 12.93 -27.94
C ASP A 5 15.21 11.66 -27.11
N PHE A 6 15.88 10.57 -27.51
CA PHE A 6 15.80 9.27 -26.83
C PHE A 6 16.11 9.36 -25.32
N ALA A 7 16.93 10.32 -24.92
CA ALA A 7 17.22 10.61 -23.52
C ALA A 7 15.97 11.10 -22.75
N GLU A 8 15.15 11.97 -23.34
CA GLU A 8 13.92 12.46 -22.72
C GLU A 8 12.86 11.36 -22.61
N ILE A 9 12.79 10.49 -23.63
CA ILE A 9 11.89 9.32 -23.62
C ILE A 9 12.30 8.38 -22.49
N ALA A 10 13.59 8.05 -22.38
CA ALA A 10 14.10 7.19 -21.32
C ALA A 10 13.82 7.79 -19.92
N GLN A 11 14.02 9.10 -19.77
CA GLN A 11 13.71 9.81 -18.52
C GLN A 11 12.21 9.71 -18.18
N SER A 12 11.34 9.94 -19.15
CA SER A 12 9.89 9.89 -18.96
C SER A 12 9.40 8.49 -18.56
N ILE A 13 9.89 7.45 -19.24
CA ILE A 13 9.56 6.06 -18.89
C ILE A 13 10.08 5.71 -17.50
N ALA A 14 11.31 6.10 -17.16
CA ALA A 14 11.87 5.87 -15.84
C ALA A 14 11.05 6.55 -14.74
N GLN A 15 10.57 7.77 -14.97
CA GLN A 15 9.72 8.49 -14.03
C GLN A 15 8.37 7.78 -13.83
N VAL A 16 7.71 7.37 -14.91
CA VAL A 16 6.43 6.64 -14.82
C VAL A 16 6.63 5.28 -14.15
N LEU A 17 7.70 4.56 -14.48
CA LEU A 17 8.07 3.30 -13.83
C LEU A 17 8.31 3.50 -12.33
N ALA A 18 9.07 4.52 -11.94
CA ALA A 18 9.36 4.80 -10.54
C ALA A 18 8.09 5.15 -9.77
N VAL A 19 7.25 6.03 -10.30
CA VAL A 19 5.99 6.42 -9.65
C VAL A 19 5.01 5.23 -9.61
N GLY A 20 4.89 4.47 -10.70
CA GLY A 20 4.03 3.29 -10.78
C GLY A 20 4.50 2.16 -9.86
N LEU A 21 5.81 1.95 -9.72
CA LEU A 21 6.38 0.97 -8.79
C LEU A 21 6.17 1.40 -7.34
N LEU A 22 6.42 2.68 -7.02
CA LEU A 22 6.24 3.20 -5.68
C LEU A 22 4.77 3.20 -5.25
N LEU A 23 3.87 3.71 -6.09
CA LEU A 23 2.45 3.81 -5.75
C LEU A 23 1.70 2.50 -5.94
N GLY A 24 2.03 1.73 -6.98
CA GLY A 24 1.39 0.45 -7.28
C GLY A 24 1.94 -0.70 -6.42
N ALA A 25 3.25 -0.92 -6.46
CA ALA A 25 3.89 -2.04 -5.77
C ALA A 25 4.34 -1.71 -4.33
N GLY A 26 4.41 -0.43 -3.95
CA GLY A 26 4.75 -0.03 -2.58
C GLY A 26 3.77 -0.55 -1.54
N LEU A 27 2.48 -0.61 -1.88
CA LEU A 27 1.44 -1.11 -0.98
C LEU A 27 1.55 -2.65 -0.76
N PRO A 28 1.68 -3.49 -1.81
CA PRO A 28 2.09 -4.89 -1.67
C PRO A 28 3.39 -5.09 -0.87
N ALA A 29 4.38 -4.21 -1.04
CA ALA A 29 5.63 -4.30 -0.31
C ALA A 29 5.44 -4.06 1.20
N LEU A 30 4.63 -3.06 1.59
CA LEU A 30 4.27 -2.81 2.99
C LEU A 30 3.55 -4.01 3.62
N PHE A 31 2.64 -4.65 2.87
CA PHE A 31 1.98 -5.88 3.31
C PHE A 31 2.99 -7.02 3.51
N ALA A 32 3.94 -7.20 2.60
CA ALA A 32 5.00 -8.19 2.75
C ALA A 32 5.88 -7.94 3.99
N VAL A 33 6.19 -6.68 4.30
CA VAL A 33 6.90 -6.32 5.54
C VAL A 33 6.08 -6.67 6.78
N GLY A 34 4.77 -6.39 6.77
CA GLY A 34 3.85 -6.78 7.84
C GLY A 34 3.84 -8.31 8.07
N MET A 35 3.75 -9.10 6.98
CA MET A 35 3.86 -10.57 7.04
C MET A 35 5.17 -11.02 7.68
N ARG A 36 6.29 -10.39 7.29
CA ARG A 36 7.60 -10.71 7.84
C ARG A 36 7.70 -10.36 9.33
N CYS A 37 7.08 -9.27 9.78
CA CYS A 37 7.04 -8.90 11.20
C CYS A 37 6.26 -9.92 12.02
N ILE A 38 5.07 -10.33 11.57
CA ILE A 38 4.24 -11.31 12.29
C ILE A 38 4.92 -12.67 12.34
N ALA A 39 5.47 -13.15 11.22
CA ALA A 39 6.20 -14.42 11.16
C ALA A 39 7.38 -14.47 12.16
N ARG A 40 8.06 -13.33 12.37
CA ARG A 40 9.14 -13.20 13.36
C ARG A 40 8.64 -13.03 14.80
N ALA A 41 7.36 -12.75 14.98
CA ALA A 41 6.74 -12.45 16.27
C ALA A 41 6.07 -13.67 16.92
N GLU A 42 5.64 -14.66 16.13
CA GLU A 42 4.92 -15.85 16.62
C GLU A 42 5.78 -16.73 17.55
N GLY A 43 7.11 -16.62 17.46
CA GLY A 43 8.01 -17.51 18.21
C GLY A 43 7.92 -18.95 17.71
N GLY A 44 8.82 -19.80 18.19
CA GLY A 44 8.88 -21.20 17.77
C GLY A 44 10.30 -21.76 17.75
N PRO A 45 10.45 -23.04 17.38
CA PRO A 45 11.76 -23.66 17.23
C PRO A 45 12.52 -22.95 16.10
N ASP A 46 13.69 -22.44 16.39
CA ASP A 46 14.58 -21.94 15.35
C ASP A 46 15.34 -23.09 14.65
N ALA A 47 16.12 -22.76 13.62
CA ALA A 47 16.89 -23.76 12.86
C ALA A 47 17.97 -24.49 13.68
N THR A 48 18.31 -23.99 14.87
CA THR A 48 19.22 -24.61 15.84
C THR A 48 18.49 -25.37 16.96
N GLY A 49 17.16 -25.43 16.90
CA GLY A 49 16.32 -26.11 17.91
C GLY A 49 16.05 -25.27 19.16
N ALA A 50 16.50 -24.02 19.22
CA ALA A 50 16.23 -23.12 20.33
C ALA A 50 14.78 -22.59 20.25
N VAL A 51 14.06 -22.61 21.37
CA VAL A 51 12.70 -22.03 21.43
C VAL A 51 12.81 -20.52 21.55
N VAL A 52 12.45 -19.80 20.49
CA VAL A 52 12.38 -18.35 20.51
C VAL A 52 11.05 -17.93 21.14
N ALA A 53 11.12 -17.16 22.23
CA ALA A 53 9.94 -16.61 22.88
C ALA A 53 9.16 -15.68 21.92
N PRO A 54 7.81 -15.75 21.92
CA PRO A 54 6.98 -14.84 21.13
C PRO A 54 7.27 -13.37 21.47
N LYS A 55 7.27 -12.50 20.45
CA LYS A 55 7.52 -11.06 20.58
C LYS A 55 6.22 -10.28 20.32
N PRO A 56 5.36 -10.08 21.35
CA PRO A 56 4.04 -9.46 21.16
C PRO A 56 4.13 -8.04 20.58
N GLY A 57 5.18 -7.27 20.91
CA GLY A 57 5.41 -5.94 20.33
C GLY A 57 5.62 -5.98 18.81
N LEU A 58 6.36 -6.97 18.29
CA LEU A 58 6.59 -7.10 16.85
C LEU A 58 5.32 -7.58 16.12
N LYS A 59 4.48 -8.37 16.80
CA LYS A 59 3.16 -8.78 16.29
C LYS A 59 2.24 -7.57 16.12
N LEU A 60 2.23 -6.66 17.10
CA LEU A 60 1.45 -5.42 17.04
C LEU A 60 1.89 -4.55 15.86
N VAL A 61 3.21 -4.39 15.64
CA VAL A 61 3.74 -3.64 14.50
C VAL A 61 3.30 -4.26 13.16
N GLY A 62 3.32 -5.59 13.05
CA GLY A 62 2.85 -6.30 11.87
C GLY A 62 1.37 -6.02 11.57
N TYR A 63 0.50 -6.10 12.59
CA TYR A 63 -0.91 -5.74 12.42
C TYR A 63 -1.12 -4.26 12.11
N ALA A 64 -0.33 -3.36 12.69
CA ALA A 64 -0.40 -1.94 12.39
C ALA A 64 -0.10 -1.66 10.91
N LEU A 65 0.88 -2.36 10.31
CA LEU A 65 1.17 -2.27 8.87
C LEU A 65 -0.01 -2.76 8.02
N TYR A 66 -0.65 -3.86 8.40
CA TYR A 66 -1.85 -4.33 7.70
C TYR A 66 -3.02 -3.38 7.81
N ALA A 67 -3.27 -2.84 9.00
CA ALA A 67 -4.31 -1.85 9.22
C ALA A 67 -4.06 -0.60 8.36
N LEU A 68 -2.81 -0.12 8.31
CA LEU A 68 -2.42 0.99 7.44
C LEU A 68 -2.71 0.68 5.97
N VAL A 69 -2.31 -0.50 5.48
CA VAL A 69 -2.57 -0.93 4.09
C VAL A 69 -4.08 -0.95 3.82
N ALA A 70 -4.88 -1.54 4.72
CA ALA A 70 -6.33 -1.60 4.58
C ALA A 70 -6.96 -0.20 4.55
N ILE A 71 -6.52 0.73 5.40
CA ILE A 71 -6.98 2.12 5.41
C ILE A 71 -6.69 2.80 4.06
N VAL A 72 -5.48 2.64 3.52
CA VAL A 72 -5.11 3.21 2.22
C VAL A 72 -5.98 2.65 1.09
N ILE A 73 -6.23 1.34 1.08
CA ILE A 73 -7.11 0.70 0.10
C ILE A 73 -8.53 1.26 0.20
N LEU A 74 -9.09 1.32 1.41
CA LEU A 74 -10.44 1.82 1.63
C LEU A 74 -10.56 3.28 1.20
N LEU A 75 -9.61 4.15 1.56
CA LEU A 75 -9.60 5.54 1.13
C LEU A 75 -9.50 5.67 -0.39
N GLY A 76 -8.67 4.85 -1.04
CA GLY A 76 -8.56 4.81 -2.50
C GLY A 76 -9.86 4.39 -3.19
N ILE A 77 -10.50 3.33 -2.71
CA ILE A 77 -11.79 2.85 -3.23
C ILE A 77 -12.86 3.93 -3.04
N LEU A 78 -12.96 4.49 -1.83
CA LEU A 78 -13.95 5.51 -1.49
C LEU A 78 -13.78 6.75 -2.36
N TRP A 79 -12.53 7.15 -2.61
CA TRP A 79 -12.20 8.27 -3.48
C TRP A 79 -12.63 8.02 -4.93
N ILE A 80 -12.31 6.83 -5.49
CA ILE A 80 -12.68 6.47 -6.87
C ILE A 80 -14.20 6.35 -7.03
N THR A 81 -14.88 5.77 -6.04
CA THR A 81 -16.33 5.48 -6.08
C THR A 81 -17.20 6.62 -5.55
N ARG A 82 -16.61 7.77 -5.17
CA ARG A 82 -17.32 8.88 -4.53
C ARG A 82 -18.59 9.31 -5.29
N GLN A 83 -18.54 9.37 -6.63
CA GLN A 83 -19.67 9.82 -7.44
C GLN A 83 -20.76 8.75 -7.54
N THR A 84 -20.36 7.49 -7.69
CA THR A 84 -21.29 6.35 -7.69
C THR A 84 -22.05 6.25 -6.38
N ILE A 85 -21.35 6.42 -5.25
CA ILE A 85 -21.96 6.43 -3.91
C ILE A 85 -22.91 7.60 -3.78
N TYR A 86 -22.51 8.80 -4.19
CA TYR A 86 -23.37 9.97 -4.14
C TYR A 86 -24.64 9.79 -4.98
N HIS A 87 -24.53 9.22 -6.18
CA HIS A 87 -25.65 9.07 -7.09
C HIS A 87 -26.63 7.94 -6.72
N HIS A 88 -26.15 6.84 -6.15
CA HIS A 88 -26.99 5.69 -5.82
C HIS A 88 -27.41 5.62 -4.35
N LEU A 89 -26.63 6.21 -3.45
CA LEU A 89 -26.87 6.10 -2.01
C LEU A 89 -27.18 7.45 -1.36
N ASP A 90 -27.08 8.59 -2.08
CA ASP A 90 -27.26 9.95 -1.56
C ASP A 90 -26.38 10.30 -0.34
N ILE A 91 -25.32 9.51 -0.09
CA ILE A 91 -24.39 9.71 1.03
C ILE A 91 -23.20 10.56 0.58
N GLN A 92 -23.01 11.72 1.23
CA GLN A 92 -21.80 12.55 1.09
C GLN A 92 -20.74 12.13 2.10
N ILE A 93 -19.72 11.42 1.61
CA ILE A 93 -18.60 10.93 2.42
C ILE A 93 -17.42 11.91 2.43
N PHE A 94 -17.25 12.70 1.38
CA PHE A 94 -16.17 13.67 1.22
C PHE A 94 -16.72 15.11 1.23
N PRO A 95 -15.87 16.15 1.38
CA PRO A 95 -16.31 17.54 1.31
C PRO A 95 -16.96 17.88 -0.05
N ALA A 96 -17.90 18.83 -0.06
CA ALA A 96 -18.69 19.16 -1.25
C ALA A 96 -17.87 19.48 -2.51
N GLY A 97 -16.69 20.12 -2.37
CA GLY A 97 -15.80 20.42 -3.49
C GLY A 97 -15.09 19.21 -4.13
N ALA A 98 -15.21 18.02 -3.52
CA ALA A 98 -14.69 16.77 -4.08
C ALA A 98 -15.60 16.20 -5.16
N TYR A 99 -16.85 16.64 -5.28
CA TYR A 99 -17.79 16.17 -6.30
C TYR A 99 -17.83 17.19 -7.43
N LYS A 100 -17.40 16.79 -8.63
CA LYS A 100 -17.40 17.63 -9.85
C LYS A 100 -18.22 16.98 -10.93
#